data_AF-A0A0V8IV82-F1
#
_entry.id   AF-A0A0V8IV82-F1
#
_cell.length_a   1.000
_cell.length_b   1.000
_cell.length_c   1.000
_cell.angle_alpha   90.00
_cell.angle_beta   90.00
_cell.angle_gamma   90.00
#
_symmetry.space_group_name_H-M   'P 1'
#
loop_
_entity.id
_entity.type
_entity.pdbx_description
1 polymer ?
#
loop_
_entity_poly.entity_id
_entity_poly.type
_entity_poly.pdbx_seq_one_letter_code
_entity_poly.pdbx_strand_id
1 'polypeptide(L)'
;MRNARIIADAQDIIVLTVLGANARLTVHIDGNNKANYGIKVAAAGALVESSIVENIYSTTSTARGIEVSTGGGCVIRQNIIRNVKATGDKVLGNNNGAARGIVLTNNAASTSESLITGNTIENITGEEGDAIQILFYDGSASNPPADVTISDNEISNVSRRFIKVQASDVRIVNNTLGRGGNQSAYPANSIDVIRSNSVTISDNRISPNALGMAINLVGTEGSPAAGAIVKNNVIRQDDGKNFVSIFLNYVADSVAASNTIFGGGTAIAIGNSNALLIQSNAHHGGVNTAPSFSANTTNMGIVMRLNVNMNKARTVCVTNTGTGALTEMNSSRT
;
A
#
# COMPACT_ATOMS: atom_id res chain seq x y z
N MET A 1 -22.68 -18.91 12.20
CA MET A 1 -21.83 -20.02 12.68
C MET A 1 -21.07 -19.54 13.90
N ARG A 2 -20.97 -20.33 14.97
CA ARG A 2 -20.07 -20.04 16.11
C ARG A 2 -18.76 -20.77 15.82
N ASN A 3 -17.73 -20.03 15.42
CA ASN A 3 -16.40 -20.59 15.20
C ASN A 3 -15.78 -20.96 16.56
N ALA A 4 -14.89 -21.95 16.58
CA ALA A 4 -14.06 -22.21 17.76
C ALA A 4 -13.24 -20.95 18.07
N ARG A 5 -13.33 -20.47 19.32
CA ARG A 5 -12.56 -19.32 19.81
C ARG A 5 -11.32 -19.81 20.55
N ILE A 6 -10.15 -19.38 20.10
CA ILE A 6 -8.86 -19.67 20.73
C ILE A 6 -8.38 -18.38 21.40
N ILE A 7 -8.05 -18.45 22.69
CA ILE A 7 -7.63 -17.30 23.50
C ILE A 7 -6.20 -17.54 23.98
N ALA A 8 -5.33 -16.57 23.75
CA ALA A 8 -3.97 -16.62 24.26
C ALA A 8 -3.92 -16.44 25.79
N ASP A 9 -3.15 -17.30 26.46
CA ASP A 9 -2.95 -17.27 27.91
C ASP A 9 -1.53 -16.83 28.32
N ALA A 10 -0.54 -16.99 27.43
CA ALA A 10 0.86 -16.60 27.61
C ALA A 10 1.31 -15.43 26.70
N GLN A 11 2.38 -14.74 27.11
CA GLN A 11 2.99 -13.62 26.39
C GLN A 11 3.83 -14.08 25.19
N ASP A 12 3.84 -13.28 24.13
CA ASP A 12 4.66 -13.43 22.92
C ASP A 12 4.52 -14.81 22.23
N ILE A 13 3.32 -15.39 22.28
CA ILE A 13 3.00 -16.66 21.61
C ILE A 13 2.39 -16.47 20.22
N ILE A 14 2.57 -17.48 19.37
CA ILE A 14 1.78 -17.68 18.15
C ILE A 14 0.56 -18.51 18.53
N VAL A 15 -0.66 -17.98 18.30
CA VAL A 15 -1.89 -18.70 18.68
C VAL A 15 -2.12 -19.92 17.79
N LEU A 16 -1.94 -19.80 16.47
CA LEU A 16 -2.13 -20.89 15.53
C LEU A 16 -1.01 -20.93 14.48
N THR A 17 -0.35 -22.08 14.35
CA THR A 17 0.61 -22.36 13.26
C THR A 17 0.06 -23.44 12.34
N VAL A 18 0.13 -23.20 11.03
CA VAL A 18 -0.40 -24.07 9.98
C VAL A 18 0.73 -24.50 9.06
N LEU A 19 1.05 -25.79 9.09
CA LEU A 19 2.18 -26.38 8.38
C LEU A 19 1.76 -27.26 7.19
N GLY A 20 0.49 -27.66 7.12
CA GLY A 20 -0.04 -28.50 6.03
C GLY A 20 -0.41 -27.67 4.79
N ALA A 21 -0.01 -28.14 3.61
CA ALA A 21 -0.44 -27.54 2.34
C ALA A 21 -1.96 -27.68 2.14
N ASN A 22 -2.56 -26.74 1.40
CA ASN A 22 -4.00 -26.71 1.10
C ASN A 22 -4.91 -26.68 2.36
N ALA A 23 -4.37 -26.28 3.50
CA ALA A 23 -5.14 -26.14 4.72
C ALA A 23 -6.25 -25.10 4.55
N ARG A 24 -7.44 -25.41 5.07
CA ARG A 24 -8.60 -24.50 5.08
C ARG A 24 -8.91 -24.10 6.51
N LEU A 25 -9.04 -22.81 6.76
CA LEU A 25 -9.08 -22.24 8.09
C LEU A 25 -10.22 -21.24 8.23
N THR A 26 -11.07 -21.49 9.23
CA THR A 26 -12.11 -20.57 9.69
C THR A 26 -12.10 -20.59 11.21
N VAL A 27 -11.47 -19.58 11.81
CA VAL A 27 -11.18 -19.55 13.25
C VAL A 27 -11.46 -18.18 13.86
N HIS A 28 -11.75 -18.14 15.16
CA HIS A 28 -11.75 -16.90 15.93
C HIS A 28 -10.55 -16.93 16.88
N ILE A 29 -9.59 -16.06 16.65
CA ILE A 29 -8.40 -15.89 17.50
C ILE A 29 -8.50 -14.56 18.23
N ASP A 30 -8.40 -14.64 19.55
CA ASP A 30 -8.22 -13.50 20.42
C ASP A 30 -6.84 -13.61 21.09
N GLY A 31 -5.92 -12.75 20.65
CA GLY A 31 -4.58 -12.68 21.21
C GLY A 31 -4.55 -12.16 22.65
N ASN A 32 -5.67 -11.66 23.19
CA ASN A 32 -5.82 -11.20 24.56
C ASN A 32 -4.77 -10.14 24.96
N ASN A 33 -4.24 -9.39 23.99
CA ASN A 33 -3.09 -8.51 24.12
C ASN A 33 -1.83 -9.20 24.71
N LYS A 34 -1.66 -10.49 24.44
CA LYS A 34 -0.51 -11.29 24.87
C LYS A 34 0.19 -11.97 23.70
N ALA A 35 -0.58 -12.44 22.71
CA ALA A 35 0.00 -13.08 21.53
C ALA A 35 0.60 -12.05 20.57
N ASN A 36 1.78 -12.36 20.04
CA ASN A 36 2.44 -11.59 18.99
C ASN A 36 2.01 -12.04 17.58
N TYR A 37 1.47 -13.26 17.42
CA TYR A 37 0.88 -13.71 16.16
C TYR A 37 -0.49 -14.35 16.35
N GLY A 38 -1.44 -14.00 15.50
CA GLY A 38 -2.72 -14.71 15.39
C GLY A 38 -2.55 -16.03 14.63
N ILE A 39 -2.52 -15.95 13.30
CA ILE A 39 -2.36 -17.10 12.41
C ILE A 39 -1.01 -16.99 11.69
N LYS A 40 -0.21 -18.05 11.76
CA LYS A 40 1.02 -18.20 10.97
C LYS A 40 0.91 -19.40 10.04
N VAL A 41 0.99 -19.17 8.74
CA VAL A 41 0.91 -20.19 7.69
C VAL A 41 2.28 -20.31 7.02
N ALA A 42 2.83 -21.53 6.98
CA ALA A 42 4.13 -21.82 6.35
C ALA A 42 4.01 -22.76 5.13
N ALA A 43 2.79 -22.99 4.63
CA ALA A 43 2.52 -23.94 3.57
C ALA A 43 1.74 -23.33 2.41
N ALA A 44 1.96 -23.87 1.22
CA ALA A 44 1.33 -23.46 -0.03
C ALA A 44 -0.18 -23.79 -0.09
N GLY A 45 -0.93 -23.04 -0.89
CA GLY A 45 -2.33 -23.30 -1.20
C GLY A 45 -3.31 -23.11 -0.05
N ALA A 46 -2.87 -22.50 1.06
CA ALA A 46 -3.72 -22.30 2.22
C ALA A 46 -4.88 -21.33 1.92
N LEU A 47 -6.05 -21.61 2.50
CA LEU A 47 -7.24 -20.77 2.48
C LEU A 47 -7.57 -20.34 3.92
N VAL A 48 -7.40 -19.07 4.22
CA VAL A 48 -7.85 -18.44 5.47
C VAL A 48 -9.10 -17.62 5.15
N GLU A 49 -10.26 -18.10 5.59
CA GLU A 49 -11.52 -17.45 5.26
C GLU A 49 -12.48 -17.30 6.45
N SER A 50 -13.26 -16.21 6.42
CA SER A 50 -14.30 -15.94 7.42
C SER A 50 -13.80 -16.03 8.87
N SER A 51 -12.51 -15.72 9.09
CA SER A 51 -11.86 -15.75 10.39
C SER A 51 -11.91 -14.38 11.05
N ILE A 52 -11.83 -14.38 12.39
CA ILE A 52 -11.67 -13.17 13.19
C ILE A 52 -10.34 -13.27 13.91
N VAL A 53 -9.46 -12.29 13.74
CA VAL A 53 -8.18 -12.21 14.45
C VAL A 53 -8.09 -10.86 15.15
N GLU A 54 -8.02 -10.87 16.48
CA GLU A 54 -8.09 -9.65 17.27
C GLU A 54 -7.16 -9.61 18.47
N ASN A 55 -6.86 -8.39 18.92
CA ASN A 55 -6.10 -8.11 20.16
C ASN A 55 -4.71 -8.78 20.17
N ILE A 56 -4.00 -8.67 19.05
CA ILE A 56 -2.62 -9.13 18.91
C ILE A 56 -1.71 -8.01 19.39
N TYR A 57 -0.78 -8.30 20.30
CA TYR A 57 0.08 -7.30 20.92
C TYR A 57 1.50 -7.80 21.14
N SER A 58 2.49 -6.92 20.92
CA SER A 58 3.85 -7.14 21.40
C SER A 58 4.49 -5.84 21.89
N THR A 59 5.22 -5.92 23.01
CA THR A 59 6.03 -4.81 23.54
C THR A 59 7.46 -4.81 23.00
N THR A 60 7.99 -5.98 22.67
CA THR A 60 9.42 -6.24 22.47
C THR A 60 9.76 -6.67 21.04
N SER A 61 8.75 -6.94 20.20
CA SER A 61 8.94 -7.50 18.87
C SER A 61 7.90 -6.97 17.84
N THR A 62 7.36 -7.87 17.02
CA THR A 62 6.35 -7.59 16.00
C THR A 62 4.99 -8.13 16.45
N ALA A 63 3.90 -7.54 15.95
CA ALA A 63 2.55 -8.05 16.13
C ALA A 63 1.94 -8.33 14.74
N ARG A 64 1.42 -9.54 14.51
CA ARG A 64 0.88 -9.93 13.20
C ARG A 64 -0.47 -10.63 13.33
N GLY A 65 -1.49 -10.13 12.64
CA GLY A 65 -2.79 -10.79 12.57
C GLY A 65 -2.68 -12.13 11.82
N ILE A 66 -2.40 -12.05 10.52
CA ILE A 66 -2.17 -13.21 9.66
C ILE A 66 -0.80 -13.06 8.99
N GLU A 67 0.08 -14.04 9.19
CA GLU A 67 1.31 -14.19 8.43
C GLU A 67 1.22 -15.40 7.51
N VAL A 68 1.59 -15.22 6.26
CA VAL A 68 1.82 -16.30 5.31
C VAL A 68 3.25 -16.19 4.77
N SER A 69 4.02 -17.26 4.94
CA SER A 69 5.41 -17.35 4.51
C SER A 69 5.53 -18.45 3.46
N THR A 70 5.19 -18.14 2.20
CA THR A 70 5.22 -19.07 1.08
C THR A 70 5.24 -18.35 -0.27
N GLY A 71 5.80 -19.00 -1.29
CA GLY A 71 5.62 -18.62 -2.71
C GLY A 71 4.60 -19.47 -3.45
N GLY A 72 4.01 -20.47 -2.80
CA GLY A 72 3.11 -21.44 -3.47
C GLY A 72 1.64 -21.02 -3.53
N GLY A 73 1.36 -19.72 -3.53
CA GLY A 73 -0.01 -19.19 -3.53
C GLY A 73 -0.74 -19.34 -2.19
N CYS A 74 -1.68 -18.44 -1.91
CA CYS A 74 -2.62 -18.56 -0.80
C CYS A 74 -3.87 -17.70 -1.05
N VAL A 75 -4.96 -17.99 -0.35
CA VAL A 75 -6.17 -17.16 -0.37
C VAL A 75 -6.49 -16.71 1.06
N ILE A 76 -6.52 -15.40 1.27
CA ILE A 76 -6.91 -14.77 2.55
C ILE A 76 -8.13 -13.91 2.27
N ARG A 77 -9.33 -14.41 2.60
CA ARG A 77 -10.57 -13.74 2.21
C ARG A 77 -11.61 -13.58 3.30
N GLN A 78 -12.37 -12.49 3.26
CA GLN A 78 -13.53 -12.28 4.13
C GLN A 78 -13.21 -12.39 5.62
N ASN A 79 -11.98 -12.04 6.02
CA ASN A 79 -11.56 -12.06 7.42
C ASN A 79 -11.76 -10.68 8.06
N ILE A 80 -11.95 -10.67 9.38
CA ILE A 80 -11.90 -9.46 10.21
C ILE A 80 -10.60 -9.49 11.00
N ILE A 81 -9.74 -8.51 10.80
CA ILE A 81 -8.46 -8.38 11.52
C ILE A 81 -8.44 -7.03 12.22
N ARG A 82 -8.32 -7.02 13.55
CA ARG A 82 -8.42 -5.77 14.31
C ARG A 82 -7.53 -5.72 15.54
N ASN A 83 -7.16 -4.49 15.95
CA ASN A 83 -6.39 -4.24 17.16
C ASN A 83 -5.07 -5.02 17.18
N VAL A 84 -4.29 -4.90 16.10
CA VAL A 84 -2.92 -5.45 16.04
C VAL A 84 -1.96 -4.33 16.41
N LYS A 85 -1.24 -4.48 17.53
CA LYS A 85 -0.41 -3.41 18.09
C LYS A 85 1.01 -3.85 18.45
N ALA A 86 2.00 -3.02 18.12
CA ALA A 86 3.38 -3.21 18.55
C ALA A 86 3.99 -1.89 19.07
N THR A 87 4.78 -1.92 20.15
CA THR A 87 5.26 -0.68 20.81
C THR A 87 6.58 -0.16 20.24
N GLY A 88 7.50 -1.03 19.84
CA GLY A 88 8.77 -0.66 19.18
C GLY A 88 9.82 -0.07 20.11
N ASP A 89 11.02 0.10 19.55
CA ASP A 89 12.20 0.68 20.22
C ASP A 89 12.65 2.00 19.59
N LYS A 90 11.87 2.54 18.63
CA LYS A 90 12.15 3.77 17.86
C LYS A 90 13.26 3.59 16.82
N VAL A 91 13.69 2.36 16.53
CA VAL A 91 14.67 2.06 15.48
C VAL A 91 13.95 1.51 14.25
N LEU A 92 13.68 2.40 13.30
CA LEU A 92 13.01 2.04 12.05
C LEU A 92 13.77 0.95 11.28
N GLY A 93 13.03 -0.04 10.75
CA GLY A 93 13.56 -1.07 9.85
C GLY A 93 14.18 -2.30 10.51
N ASN A 94 14.20 -2.40 11.84
CA ASN A 94 14.70 -3.60 12.55
C ASN A 94 13.58 -4.63 12.87
N ASN A 95 12.36 -4.41 12.39
CA ASN A 95 11.12 -5.16 12.71
C ASN A 95 10.60 -5.06 14.17
N ASN A 96 11.32 -4.42 15.08
CA ASN A 96 10.81 -4.10 16.40
C ASN A 96 9.73 -3.01 16.26
N GLY A 97 8.57 -3.21 16.89
CA GLY A 97 7.45 -2.28 16.75
C GLY A 97 6.68 -2.39 15.44
N ALA A 98 6.96 -3.41 14.62
CA ALA A 98 6.21 -3.67 13.40
C ALA A 98 4.87 -4.35 13.74
N ALA A 99 3.75 -3.68 13.43
CA ALA A 99 2.40 -4.24 13.46
C ALA A 99 1.91 -4.50 12.03
N ARG A 100 1.39 -5.71 11.75
CA ARG A 100 0.85 -6.11 10.44
C ARG A 100 -0.53 -6.74 10.57
N GLY A 101 -1.51 -6.25 9.84
CA GLY A 101 -2.80 -6.95 9.74
C GLY A 101 -2.61 -8.28 9.02
N ILE A 102 -2.14 -8.20 7.77
CA ILE A 102 -1.75 -9.32 6.92
C ILE A 102 -0.31 -9.09 6.44
N VAL A 103 0.53 -10.12 6.50
CA VAL A 103 1.79 -10.14 5.78
C VAL A 103 1.89 -11.40 4.94
N LEU A 104 2.23 -11.23 3.67
CA LEU A 104 2.61 -12.32 2.77
C LEU A 104 4.08 -12.12 2.38
N THR A 105 4.92 -13.09 2.69
CA THR A 105 6.36 -12.97 2.49
C THR A 105 7.00 -14.20 1.87
N ASN A 106 8.02 -13.97 1.04
CA ASN A 106 8.92 -15.00 0.53
C ASN A 106 10.28 -14.37 0.17
N ASN A 107 11.29 -15.19 -0.10
CA ASN A 107 12.61 -14.72 -0.59
C ASN A 107 12.89 -15.13 -2.04
N ALA A 108 11.87 -15.61 -2.76
CA ALA A 108 11.95 -16.05 -4.13
C ALA A 108 10.66 -15.68 -4.87
N ALA A 109 10.70 -15.73 -6.21
CA ALA A 109 9.52 -15.51 -7.03
C ALA A 109 8.39 -16.48 -6.65
N SER A 110 7.15 -16.00 -6.76
CA SER A 110 5.97 -16.83 -6.56
C SER A 110 5.87 -17.91 -7.64
N THR A 111 5.38 -19.08 -7.25
CA THR A 111 5.06 -20.19 -8.16
C THR A 111 3.56 -20.32 -8.39
N SER A 112 2.72 -19.56 -7.68
CA SER A 112 1.26 -19.55 -7.85
C SER A 112 0.64 -18.26 -7.32
N GLU A 113 -0.46 -17.82 -7.93
CA GLU A 113 -1.15 -16.59 -7.53
C GLU A 113 -1.59 -16.63 -6.05
N SER A 114 -1.48 -15.50 -5.37
CA SER A 114 -2.11 -15.28 -4.06
C SER A 114 -3.20 -14.22 -4.14
N LEU A 115 -4.27 -14.41 -3.37
CA LEU A 115 -5.42 -13.51 -3.33
C LEU A 115 -5.68 -13.05 -1.88
N ILE A 116 -5.68 -11.74 -1.66
CA ILE A 116 -6.06 -11.10 -0.39
C ILE A 116 -7.29 -10.25 -0.66
N THR A 117 -8.49 -10.77 -0.34
CA THR A 117 -9.73 -10.16 -0.82
C THR A 117 -10.88 -10.05 0.18
N GLY A 118 -11.64 -8.97 0.13
CA GLY A 118 -12.87 -8.85 0.92
C GLY A 118 -12.65 -8.82 2.43
N ASN A 119 -11.44 -8.51 2.91
CA ASN A 119 -11.14 -8.46 4.34
C ASN A 119 -11.47 -7.08 4.92
N THR A 120 -11.86 -7.05 6.20
CA THR A 120 -11.95 -5.83 7.00
C THR A 120 -10.75 -5.78 7.93
N ILE A 121 -9.91 -4.75 7.79
CA ILE A 121 -8.67 -4.59 8.56
C ILE A 121 -8.70 -3.23 9.27
N GLU A 122 -8.65 -3.22 10.59
CA GLU A 122 -8.75 -1.98 11.37
C GLU A 122 -7.77 -1.91 12.56
N ASN A 123 -7.42 -0.70 12.96
CA ASN A 123 -6.64 -0.42 14.19
C ASN A 123 -5.27 -1.14 14.21
N ILE A 124 -4.50 -1.00 13.13
CA ILE A 124 -3.15 -1.57 13.02
C ILE A 124 -2.14 -0.50 13.46
N THR A 125 -1.62 -0.64 14.68
CA THR A 125 -0.85 0.41 15.36
C THR A 125 0.53 -0.06 15.75
N GLY A 126 1.56 0.45 15.09
CA GLY A 126 2.93 0.28 15.55
C GLY A 126 3.82 1.43 15.13
N GLU A 127 5.11 1.34 15.48
CA GLU A 127 6.14 2.19 14.88
C GLU A 127 6.11 2.03 13.35
N GLU A 128 5.90 0.79 12.91
CA GLU A 128 5.47 0.47 11.56
C GLU A 128 4.11 -0.21 11.63
N GLY A 129 2.99 0.51 11.53
CA GLY A 129 1.66 -0.09 11.43
C GLY A 129 1.18 -0.16 9.99
N ASP A 130 1.38 -1.32 9.34
CA ASP A 130 0.97 -1.54 7.95
C ASP A 130 -0.18 -2.57 7.91
N ALA A 131 -1.34 -2.24 7.32
CA ALA A 131 -2.45 -3.19 7.31
C ALA A 131 -2.19 -4.43 6.45
N ILE A 132 -1.65 -4.24 5.24
CA ILE A 132 -1.19 -5.34 4.38
C ILE A 132 0.25 -5.08 3.96
N GLN A 133 1.13 -6.07 4.12
CA GLN A 133 2.48 -6.05 3.56
C GLN A 133 2.70 -7.24 2.64
N ILE A 134 3.16 -6.97 1.41
CA ILE A 134 3.72 -7.96 0.51
C ILE A 134 5.24 -7.77 0.48
N LEU A 135 5.99 -8.80 0.86
CA LEU A 135 7.46 -8.75 0.95
C LEU A 135 8.08 -9.96 0.27
N PHE A 136 8.44 -9.80 -1.00
CA PHE A 136 9.23 -10.75 -1.77
C PHE A 136 10.59 -10.11 -1.99
N TYR A 137 11.61 -10.55 -1.25
CA TYR A 137 12.93 -9.91 -1.29
C TYR A 137 14.05 -10.96 -1.25
N ASP A 138 14.86 -10.95 -2.31
CA ASP A 138 15.98 -11.86 -2.53
C ASP A 138 17.35 -11.17 -2.43
N GLY A 139 17.38 -9.89 -2.04
CA GLY A 139 18.61 -9.08 -2.00
C GLY A 139 18.87 -8.26 -3.27
N SER A 140 18.13 -8.48 -4.35
CA SER A 140 18.36 -7.81 -5.62
C SER A 140 17.82 -6.36 -5.65
N ALA A 141 18.18 -5.61 -6.71
CA ALA A 141 17.77 -4.22 -6.89
C ALA A 141 16.27 -4.06 -7.18
N SER A 142 15.64 -5.10 -7.77
CA SER A 142 14.21 -5.15 -8.08
C SER A 142 13.60 -6.37 -7.41
N ASN A 143 12.52 -6.18 -6.66
CA ASN A 143 11.92 -7.28 -5.92
C ASN A 143 11.37 -8.37 -6.88
N PRO A 144 11.48 -9.67 -6.50
CA PRO A 144 10.89 -10.77 -7.25
C PRO A 144 9.37 -10.63 -7.50
N PRO A 145 8.85 -11.22 -8.58
CA PRO A 145 7.42 -11.43 -8.79
C PRO A 145 6.74 -12.13 -7.62
N ALA A 146 5.64 -11.59 -7.13
CA ALA A 146 4.81 -12.24 -6.11
C ALA A 146 3.48 -12.77 -6.66
N ASP A 147 3.02 -12.28 -7.82
CA ASP A 147 1.72 -12.58 -8.41
C ASP A 147 0.59 -12.53 -7.36
N VAL A 148 0.38 -11.32 -6.80
CA VAL A 148 -0.57 -11.10 -5.72
C VAL A 148 -1.67 -10.14 -6.16
N THR A 149 -2.91 -10.53 -5.93
CA THR A 149 -4.07 -9.65 -6.06
C THR A 149 -4.58 -9.27 -4.67
N ILE A 150 -4.61 -7.96 -4.38
CA ILE A 150 -5.20 -7.36 -3.18
C ILE A 150 -6.45 -6.61 -3.61
N SER A 151 -7.64 -7.16 -3.33
CA SER A 151 -8.88 -6.57 -3.84
C SER A 151 -10.01 -6.47 -2.82
N ASP A 152 -10.92 -5.50 -3.02
CA ASP A 152 -12.19 -5.44 -2.29
C ASP A 152 -12.04 -5.39 -0.75
N ASN A 153 -10.86 -4.99 -0.24
CA ASN A 153 -10.65 -4.89 1.20
C ASN A 153 -11.12 -3.52 1.72
N GLU A 154 -11.60 -3.51 2.95
CA GLU A 154 -11.86 -2.30 3.72
C GLU A 154 -10.79 -2.15 4.78
N ILE A 155 -9.99 -1.08 4.69
CA ILE A 155 -8.86 -0.85 5.59
C ILE A 155 -9.00 0.50 6.27
N SER A 156 -8.92 0.50 7.60
CA SER A 156 -8.98 1.72 8.41
C SER A 156 -8.02 1.74 9.58
N ASN A 157 -7.80 2.93 10.12
CA ASN A 157 -7.08 3.21 11.35
C ASN A 157 -5.70 2.54 11.44
N VAL A 158 -4.85 2.78 10.45
CA VAL A 158 -3.44 2.36 10.47
C VAL A 158 -2.56 3.49 10.98
N SER A 159 -1.47 3.15 11.67
CA SER A 159 -0.51 4.17 12.12
C SER A 159 0.48 4.59 11.02
N ARG A 160 0.76 3.75 10.00
CA ARG A 160 1.80 4.04 8.99
C ARG A 160 1.37 3.86 7.53
N ARG A 161 0.86 2.70 7.11
CA ARG A 161 0.44 2.45 5.73
C ARG A 161 -0.81 1.57 5.67
N PHE A 162 -1.63 1.76 4.66
CA PHE A 162 -2.67 0.77 4.37
C PHE A 162 -2.06 -0.45 3.68
N ILE A 163 -1.25 -0.22 2.64
CA ILE A 163 -0.65 -1.30 1.86
C ILE A 163 0.82 -0.96 1.58
N LYS A 164 1.71 -1.88 1.94
CA LYS A 164 3.14 -1.84 1.60
C LYS A 164 3.46 -2.94 0.60
N VAL A 165 4.11 -2.60 -0.49
CA VAL A 165 4.54 -3.55 -1.52
C VAL A 165 6.05 -3.45 -1.72
N GLN A 166 6.71 -4.57 -1.43
CA GLN A 166 8.09 -4.84 -1.77
C GLN A 166 8.14 -6.16 -2.55
N ALA A 167 7.48 -6.16 -3.71
CA ALA A 167 7.29 -7.31 -4.60
C ALA A 167 6.84 -6.82 -5.99
N SER A 168 7.23 -7.51 -7.07
CA SER A 168 6.73 -7.23 -8.42
C SER A 168 5.45 -8.03 -8.74
N ASP A 169 4.76 -7.68 -9.82
CA ASP A 169 3.53 -8.35 -10.28
C ASP A 169 2.42 -8.36 -9.21
N VAL A 170 2.11 -7.18 -8.68
CA VAL A 170 1.07 -6.98 -7.65
C VAL A 170 -0.08 -6.13 -8.20
N ARG A 171 -1.31 -6.56 -7.95
CA ARG A 171 -2.54 -5.85 -8.34
C ARG A 171 -3.26 -5.40 -7.08
N ILE A 172 -3.49 -4.09 -6.92
CA ILE A 172 -4.23 -3.46 -5.82
C ILE A 172 -5.49 -2.84 -6.40
N VAL A 173 -6.64 -3.51 -6.27
CA VAL A 173 -7.85 -3.21 -7.04
C VAL A 173 -9.09 -3.04 -6.17
N ASN A 174 -9.88 -1.99 -6.39
CA ASN A 174 -11.19 -1.81 -5.74
C ASN A 174 -11.18 -1.86 -4.20
N ASN A 175 -10.09 -1.46 -3.56
CA ASN A 175 -10.03 -1.37 -2.10
C ASN A 175 -10.60 -0.03 -1.60
N THR A 176 -11.15 -0.02 -0.40
CA THR A 176 -11.55 1.19 0.32
C THR A 176 -10.59 1.40 1.48
N LEU A 177 -9.79 2.46 1.40
CA LEU A 177 -8.71 2.77 2.33
C LEU A 177 -9.03 4.12 2.99
N GLY A 178 -9.36 4.14 4.26
CA GLY A 178 -9.78 5.39 4.90
C GLY A 178 -10.00 5.32 6.39
N ARG A 179 -10.11 6.51 7.00
CA ARG A 179 -10.02 6.79 8.45
C ARG A 179 -8.62 6.51 8.99
N GLY A 180 -7.93 7.58 9.35
CA GLY A 180 -6.68 7.50 10.09
C GLY A 180 -6.98 7.34 11.56
N GLY A 181 -6.29 6.43 12.23
CA GLY A 181 -6.26 6.38 13.68
C GLY A 181 -5.40 7.53 14.20
N ASN A 182 -5.00 7.45 15.48
CA ASN A 182 -3.98 8.35 15.99
C ASN A 182 -2.73 8.28 15.09
N GLN A 183 -2.34 9.43 14.55
CA GLN A 183 -1.24 9.55 13.60
C GLN A 183 0.07 9.06 14.26
N SER A 184 0.82 8.19 13.58
CA SER A 184 2.20 7.88 13.99
C SER A 184 3.03 9.16 13.99
N ALA A 185 4.06 9.23 14.83
CA ALA A 185 5.07 10.29 14.74
C ALA A 185 5.80 10.31 13.38
N TYR A 186 5.75 9.19 12.65
CA TYR A 186 6.37 9.01 11.34
C TYR A 186 5.34 8.45 10.33
N PRO A 187 4.35 9.26 9.91
CA PRO A 187 3.38 8.81 8.90
C PRO A 187 4.11 8.46 7.60
N ALA A 188 3.69 7.38 6.94
CA ALA A 188 4.18 7.03 5.62
C ALA A 188 3.05 7.15 4.59
N ASN A 189 3.26 6.61 3.40
CA ASN A 189 2.31 6.68 2.30
C ASN A 189 1.16 5.68 2.49
N SER A 190 -0.02 5.98 1.95
CA SER A 190 -1.18 5.10 2.04
C SER A 190 -0.96 3.77 1.33
N ILE A 191 -0.59 3.83 0.05
CA ILE A 191 -0.03 2.70 -0.72
C ILE A 191 1.43 3.04 -1.01
N ASP A 192 2.35 2.21 -0.54
CA ASP A 192 3.80 2.43 -0.65
C ASP A 192 4.45 1.27 -1.41
N VAL A 193 4.86 1.52 -2.65
CA VAL A 193 5.45 0.53 -3.56
C VAL A 193 6.92 0.86 -3.78
N ILE A 194 7.79 -0.08 -3.43
CA ILE A 194 9.23 0.15 -3.33
C ILE A 194 9.97 -0.89 -4.15
N ARG A 195 10.65 -0.47 -5.24
CA ARG A 195 11.51 -1.30 -6.11
C ARG A 195 10.77 -2.47 -6.75
N SER A 196 9.60 -2.20 -7.32
CA SER A 196 8.68 -3.22 -7.81
C SER A 196 8.21 -2.93 -9.23
N ASN A 197 8.27 -3.94 -10.09
CA ASN A 197 7.79 -3.86 -11.47
C ASN A 197 6.35 -4.37 -11.60
N SER A 198 5.69 -3.98 -12.68
CA SER A 198 4.37 -4.51 -13.09
C SER A 198 3.29 -4.37 -12.00
N VAL A 199 3.31 -3.26 -11.26
CA VAL A 199 2.34 -3.01 -10.19
C VAL A 199 1.13 -2.26 -10.74
N THR A 200 -0.06 -2.84 -10.58
CA THR A 200 -1.32 -2.18 -10.93
C THR A 200 -2.02 -1.68 -9.68
N ILE A 201 -2.40 -0.41 -9.64
CA ILE A 201 -3.21 0.21 -8.59
C ILE A 201 -4.41 0.83 -9.26
N SER A 202 -5.58 0.18 -9.17
CA SER A 202 -6.76 0.68 -9.87
C SER A 202 -8.07 0.65 -9.08
N ASP A 203 -8.94 1.60 -9.41
CA ASP A 203 -10.32 1.64 -8.93
C ASP A 203 -10.44 1.71 -7.38
N ASN A 204 -9.37 2.12 -6.69
CA ASN A 204 -9.37 2.23 -5.23
C ASN A 204 -9.97 3.56 -4.77
N ARG A 205 -10.59 3.55 -3.60
CA ARG A 205 -11.05 4.76 -2.88
C ARG A 205 -10.10 5.02 -1.71
N ILE A 206 -9.34 6.11 -1.74
CA ILE A 206 -8.23 6.36 -0.80
C ILE A 206 -8.45 7.69 -0.08
N SER A 207 -8.47 7.67 1.24
CA SER A 207 -8.58 8.84 2.11
C SER A 207 -7.37 8.93 3.04
N PRO A 208 -6.24 9.52 2.59
CA PRO A 208 -4.94 9.41 3.25
C PRO A 208 -4.73 10.45 4.36
N ASN A 209 -5.78 11.03 4.95
CA ASN A 209 -5.67 12.29 5.71
C ASN A 209 -4.72 12.25 6.93
N ALA A 210 -4.63 11.11 7.62
CA ALA A 210 -3.64 10.96 8.71
C ALA A 210 -2.26 10.46 8.24
N LEU A 211 -2.09 10.24 6.94
CA LEU A 211 -0.88 9.68 6.33
C LEU A 211 -0.22 10.70 5.39
N GLY A 212 0.91 10.34 4.81
CA GLY A 212 1.62 11.12 3.79
C GLY A 212 0.92 11.09 2.44
N MET A 213 1.63 10.68 1.39
CA MET A 213 1.10 10.59 0.02
C MET A 213 0.04 9.48 -0.08
N ALA A 214 -0.88 9.59 -1.05
CA ALA A 214 -1.88 8.55 -1.27
C ALA A 214 -1.25 7.31 -1.94
N ILE A 215 -0.47 7.54 -2.99
CA ILE A 215 0.23 6.49 -3.74
C ILE A 215 1.67 6.94 -3.93
N ASN A 216 2.61 6.10 -3.50
CA ASN A 216 4.03 6.28 -3.74
C ASN A 216 4.57 5.07 -4.49
N LEU A 217 5.19 5.30 -5.65
CA LEU A 217 5.83 4.29 -6.49
C LEU A 217 7.27 4.73 -6.73
N VAL A 218 8.21 4.00 -6.15
CA VAL A 218 9.63 4.35 -6.21
C VAL A 218 10.46 3.18 -6.72
N GLY A 219 11.25 3.41 -7.77
CA GLY A 219 12.34 2.53 -8.17
C GLY A 219 13.66 2.90 -7.48
N THR A 220 14.77 2.52 -8.10
CA THR A 220 16.12 2.93 -7.66
C THR A 220 16.80 3.69 -8.80
N GLU A 221 17.69 4.61 -8.47
CA GLU A 221 18.61 5.19 -9.45
C GLU A 221 19.38 4.09 -10.19
N GLY A 222 19.46 4.19 -11.52
CA GLY A 222 20.08 3.16 -12.38
C GLY A 222 19.25 1.87 -12.56
N SER A 223 18.17 1.68 -11.81
CA SER A 223 17.24 0.55 -11.94
C SER A 223 15.81 1.02 -11.66
N PRO A 224 15.22 1.78 -12.60
CA PRO A 224 13.87 2.28 -12.44
C PRO A 224 12.85 1.14 -12.40
N ALA A 225 11.81 1.31 -11.60
CA ALA A 225 10.67 0.39 -11.56
C ALA A 225 9.84 0.56 -12.84
N ALA A 226 9.50 -0.53 -13.53
CA ALA A 226 8.84 -0.48 -14.84
C ALA A 226 7.43 -1.06 -14.85
N GLY A 227 6.60 -0.65 -15.81
CA GLY A 227 5.30 -1.28 -16.09
C GLY A 227 4.20 -1.02 -15.05
N ALA A 228 4.31 0.06 -14.27
CA ALA A 228 3.28 0.42 -13.29
C ALA A 228 2.04 1.02 -13.98
N ILE A 229 0.86 0.69 -13.46
CA ILE A 229 -0.43 1.19 -13.94
C ILE A 229 -1.21 1.75 -12.76
N VAL A 230 -1.39 3.07 -12.69
CA VAL A 230 -2.18 3.76 -11.66
C VAL A 230 -3.41 4.39 -12.30
N LYS A 231 -4.58 3.77 -12.19
CA LYS A 231 -5.75 4.25 -12.92
C LYS A 231 -7.07 4.24 -12.17
N ASN A 232 -7.97 5.15 -12.51
CA ASN A 232 -9.33 5.19 -11.98
C ASN A 232 -9.43 5.27 -10.45
N ASN A 233 -8.37 5.67 -9.75
CA ASN A 233 -8.43 5.79 -8.30
C ASN A 233 -9.14 7.10 -7.93
N VAL A 234 -9.92 7.05 -6.85
CA VAL A 234 -10.55 8.22 -6.24
C VAL A 234 -9.81 8.52 -4.94
N ILE A 235 -9.07 9.64 -4.92
CA ILE A 235 -8.28 10.06 -3.77
C ILE A 235 -8.95 11.29 -3.15
N ARG A 236 -9.24 11.25 -1.85
CA ARG A 236 -9.85 12.34 -1.10
C ARG A 236 -8.95 12.78 0.04
N GLN A 237 -8.26 13.90 -0.16
CA GLN A 237 -7.44 14.55 0.85
C GLN A 237 -8.15 15.79 1.40
N ASP A 238 -7.76 16.22 2.60
CA ASP A 238 -8.17 17.52 3.13
C ASP A 238 -7.57 18.66 2.31
N ASP A 239 -8.32 19.76 2.12
CA ASP A 239 -7.87 20.90 1.31
C ASP A 239 -6.64 21.60 1.88
N GLY A 240 -6.46 21.60 3.21
CA GLY A 240 -5.29 22.17 3.87
C GLY A 240 -4.04 21.29 3.82
N LYS A 241 -4.15 20.04 3.35
CA LYS A 241 -3.05 19.09 3.34
C LYS A 241 -2.13 19.35 2.15
N ASN A 242 -0.89 19.79 2.40
CA ASN A 242 0.07 20.07 1.33
C ASN A 242 0.97 18.84 1.00
N PHE A 243 0.35 17.74 0.59
CA PHE A 243 1.08 16.54 0.14
C PHE A 243 0.78 16.20 -1.32
N VAL A 244 1.76 15.59 -1.99
CA VAL A 244 1.55 14.96 -3.30
C VAL A 244 0.54 13.81 -3.15
N SER A 245 -0.41 13.68 -4.08
CA SER A 245 -1.34 12.55 -4.07
C SER A 245 -0.70 11.29 -4.64
N ILE A 246 -0.18 11.36 -5.87
CA ILE A 246 0.52 10.26 -6.54
C ILE A 246 1.95 10.70 -6.85
N PHE A 247 2.94 10.00 -6.30
CA PHE A 247 4.35 10.26 -6.57
C PHE A 247 4.98 9.08 -7.31
N LEU A 248 5.60 9.38 -8.45
CA LEU A 248 6.32 8.44 -9.30
C LEU A 248 7.79 8.87 -9.35
N ASN A 249 8.70 8.10 -8.76
CA ASN A 249 10.12 8.44 -8.75
C ASN A 249 11.00 7.27 -9.18
N TYR A 250 11.93 7.50 -10.11
CA TYR A 250 12.68 6.42 -10.77
C TYR A 250 11.74 5.34 -11.31
N VAL A 251 10.72 5.75 -12.08
CA VAL A 251 9.74 4.86 -12.72
C VAL A 251 9.87 4.96 -14.24
N ALA A 252 9.69 3.85 -14.94
CA ALA A 252 9.79 3.71 -16.39
C ALA A 252 8.53 3.08 -16.99
N ASP A 253 8.24 3.35 -18.26
CA ASP A 253 7.25 2.59 -19.06
C ASP A 253 5.91 2.38 -18.35
N SER A 254 5.39 3.45 -17.74
CA SER A 254 4.27 3.39 -16.80
C SER A 254 3.19 4.41 -17.12
N VAL A 255 1.99 4.16 -16.58
CA VAL A 255 0.80 4.97 -16.87
C VAL A 255 0.14 5.42 -15.57
N ALA A 256 -0.18 6.71 -15.47
CA ALA A 256 -1.10 7.24 -14.47
C ALA A 256 -2.29 7.92 -15.16
N ALA A 257 -3.45 7.28 -15.16
CA ALA A 257 -4.57 7.69 -15.99
C ALA A 257 -5.92 7.74 -15.28
N SER A 258 -6.76 8.72 -15.62
CA SER A 258 -8.16 8.77 -15.19
C SER A 258 -8.35 8.74 -13.66
N ASN A 259 -7.35 9.19 -12.88
CA ASN A 259 -7.50 9.32 -11.44
C ASN A 259 -8.25 10.61 -11.10
N THR A 260 -9.12 10.56 -10.11
CA THR A 260 -9.86 11.72 -9.60
C THR A 260 -9.36 12.04 -8.21
N ILE A 261 -8.82 13.25 -8.03
CA ILE A 261 -8.14 13.68 -6.81
C ILE A 261 -8.87 14.90 -6.25
N PHE A 262 -9.25 14.85 -4.98
CA PHE A 262 -9.85 15.95 -4.23
C PHE A 262 -8.90 16.40 -3.12
N GLY A 263 -8.74 17.71 -2.95
CA GLY A 263 -7.85 18.30 -1.94
C GLY A 263 -6.37 18.02 -2.20
N GLY A 264 -5.52 18.26 -1.19
CA GLY A 264 -4.09 17.96 -1.30
C GLY A 264 -3.23 19.10 -1.86
N GLY A 265 -1.95 18.80 -2.14
CA GLY A 265 -0.98 19.69 -2.78
C GLY A 265 -0.91 19.47 -4.28
N THR A 266 0.13 18.77 -4.74
CA THR A 266 0.24 18.33 -6.13
C THR A 266 -0.58 17.05 -6.35
N ALA A 267 -1.33 16.96 -7.44
CA ALA A 267 -2.09 15.77 -7.79
C ALA A 267 -1.15 14.62 -8.17
N ILE A 268 -0.29 14.85 -9.17
CA ILE A 268 0.70 13.86 -9.62
C ILE A 268 2.05 14.54 -9.75
N ALA A 269 3.06 14.01 -9.06
CA ALA A 269 4.45 14.45 -9.21
C ALA A 269 5.33 13.32 -9.75
N ILE A 270 6.23 13.68 -10.66
CA ILE A 270 7.18 12.78 -11.30
C ILE A 270 8.59 13.25 -10.97
N GLY A 271 9.44 12.34 -10.48
CA GLY A 271 10.87 12.54 -10.28
C GLY A 271 11.70 11.52 -11.05
N ASN A 272 12.79 11.95 -11.72
CA ASN A 272 13.81 11.06 -12.30
C ASN A 272 13.27 9.83 -13.08
N SER A 273 12.16 10.01 -13.79
CA SER A 273 11.41 8.94 -14.45
C SER A 273 11.41 9.14 -15.96
N ASN A 274 11.14 8.09 -16.73
CA ASN A 274 11.14 8.11 -18.20
C ASN A 274 9.93 7.35 -18.77
N ALA A 275 9.60 7.63 -20.03
CA ALA A 275 8.55 6.90 -20.76
C ALA A 275 7.21 6.78 -19.98
N LEU A 276 6.72 7.89 -19.43
CA LEU A 276 5.47 7.91 -18.65
C LEU A 276 4.33 8.54 -19.43
N LEU A 277 3.14 7.95 -19.30
CA LEU A 277 1.90 8.54 -19.78
C LEU A 277 1.04 8.98 -18.60
N ILE A 278 0.88 10.29 -18.45
CA ILE A 278 -0.03 10.91 -17.46
C ILE A 278 -1.22 11.49 -18.20
N GLN A 279 -2.39 10.86 -18.11
CA GLN A 279 -3.52 11.26 -18.94
C GLN A 279 -4.87 11.30 -18.25
N SER A 280 -5.70 12.26 -18.63
CA SER A 280 -7.11 12.31 -18.23
C SER A 280 -7.34 12.34 -16.71
N ASN A 281 -6.36 12.80 -15.92
CA ASN A 281 -6.52 12.92 -14.47
C ASN A 281 -7.22 14.24 -14.12
N ALA A 282 -8.07 14.22 -13.09
CA ALA A 282 -8.78 15.39 -12.61
C ALA A 282 -8.35 15.76 -11.19
N HIS A 283 -8.05 17.03 -10.96
CA HIS A 283 -7.71 17.57 -9.65
C HIS A 283 -8.71 18.64 -9.22
N HIS A 284 -9.35 18.42 -8.07
CA HIS A 284 -10.38 19.27 -7.50
C HIS A 284 -9.90 19.85 -6.16
N GLY A 285 -9.81 21.17 -6.04
CA GLY A 285 -9.48 21.83 -4.76
C GLY A 285 -8.00 21.76 -4.35
N GLY A 286 -7.74 21.68 -3.05
CA GLY A 286 -6.39 21.63 -2.47
C GLY A 286 -5.71 22.99 -2.30
N VAL A 287 -4.48 22.97 -1.77
CA VAL A 287 -3.68 24.19 -1.59
C VAL A 287 -3.25 24.80 -2.93
N ASN A 288 -3.10 26.12 -2.99
CA ASN A 288 -2.94 26.84 -4.27
C ASN A 288 -1.48 27.16 -4.62
N THR A 289 -0.54 26.80 -3.74
CA THR A 289 0.88 27.18 -3.82
C THR A 289 1.72 26.24 -4.69
N ALA A 290 1.17 25.10 -5.10
CA ALA A 290 1.87 24.08 -5.91
C ALA A 290 1.14 23.79 -7.23
N PRO A 291 1.84 23.40 -8.30
CA PRO A 291 1.21 22.96 -9.55
C PRO A 291 0.35 21.70 -9.34
N SER A 292 -0.66 21.47 -10.18
CA SER A 292 -1.47 20.23 -10.09
C SER A 292 -0.68 19.02 -10.56
N PHE A 293 0.08 19.19 -11.64
CA PHE A 293 0.91 18.13 -12.20
C PHE A 293 2.33 18.67 -12.32
N SER A 294 3.32 17.93 -11.81
CA SER A 294 4.71 18.35 -11.88
C SER A 294 5.61 17.25 -12.39
N ALA A 295 6.55 17.62 -13.24
CA ALA A 295 7.68 16.79 -13.60
C ALA A 295 8.98 17.46 -13.17
N ASN A 296 9.87 16.67 -12.58
CA ASN A 296 11.26 17.02 -12.38
C ASN A 296 12.10 15.86 -12.91
N THR A 297 12.34 15.84 -14.21
CA THR A 297 13.10 14.77 -14.86
C THR A 297 14.01 15.34 -15.95
N THR A 298 15.20 14.76 -16.05
CA THR A 298 16.14 14.99 -17.16
C THR A 298 15.90 14.00 -18.31
N ASN A 299 15.03 13.01 -18.10
CA ASN A 299 14.83 11.90 -19.02
C ASN A 299 13.69 12.17 -20.02
N MET A 300 13.77 11.53 -21.19
CA MET A 300 12.82 11.73 -22.29
C MET A 300 11.55 10.86 -22.17
N GLY A 301 10.51 11.25 -22.90
CA GLY A 301 9.32 10.42 -23.15
C GLY A 301 8.19 10.57 -22.13
N ILE A 302 8.15 11.67 -21.37
CA ILE A 302 6.99 11.97 -20.52
C ILE A 302 5.92 12.68 -21.35
N VAL A 303 4.72 12.11 -21.37
CA VAL A 303 3.53 12.62 -22.05
C VAL A 303 2.50 13.01 -20.99
N MET A 304 2.11 14.29 -20.94
CA MET A 304 1.04 14.79 -20.07
C MET A 304 -0.09 15.37 -20.91
N ARG A 305 -1.23 14.68 -21.00
CA ARG A 305 -2.34 15.11 -21.87
C ARG A 305 -3.71 14.95 -21.24
N LEU A 306 -4.64 15.84 -21.59
CA LEU A 306 -6.03 15.80 -21.13
C LEU A 306 -6.19 15.85 -19.60
N ASN A 307 -5.17 16.29 -18.86
CA ASN A 307 -5.27 16.45 -17.41
C ASN A 307 -5.97 17.77 -17.10
N VAL A 308 -6.83 17.78 -16.09
CA VAL A 308 -7.67 18.93 -15.75
C VAL A 308 -7.42 19.35 -14.31
N ASN A 309 -7.15 20.65 -14.12
CA ASN A 309 -7.21 21.28 -12.81
C ASN A 309 -8.51 22.09 -12.69
N MET A 310 -9.35 21.72 -11.74
CA MET A 310 -10.61 22.40 -11.42
C MET A 310 -10.49 23.36 -10.23
N ASN A 311 -9.30 23.51 -9.63
CA ASN A 311 -9.06 24.53 -8.62
C ASN A 311 -8.81 25.89 -9.28
N LYS A 312 -9.83 26.76 -9.24
CA LYS A 312 -9.78 28.11 -9.80
C LYS A 312 -8.79 29.05 -9.10
N ALA A 313 -8.31 28.75 -7.90
CA ALA A 313 -7.32 29.60 -7.23
C ALA A 313 -5.88 29.26 -7.63
N ARG A 314 -5.64 28.11 -8.27
CA ARG A 314 -4.31 27.67 -8.69
C ARG A 314 -3.93 28.30 -10.03
N THR A 315 -2.81 29.01 -10.07
CA THR A 315 -2.31 29.73 -11.26
C THR A 315 -1.52 28.85 -12.21
N VAL A 316 -0.91 27.78 -11.71
CA VAL A 316 -0.08 26.85 -12.49
C VAL A 316 -0.71 25.47 -12.49
N CYS A 317 -1.09 24.97 -13.67
CA CYS A 317 -1.65 23.62 -13.80
C CYS A 317 -0.55 22.57 -13.91
N VAL A 318 0.40 22.78 -14.82
CA VAL A 318 1.50 21.86 -15.12
C VAL A 318 2.83 22.61 -15.01
N THR A 319 3.86 21.95 -14.49
CA THR A 319 5.24 22.46 -14.50
C THR A 319 6.20 21.34 -14.82
N ASN A 320 7.23 21.64 -15.62
CA ASN A 320 8.43 20.82 -15.71
C ASN A 320 9.64 21.65 -15.28
N THR A 321 10.31 21.24 -14.22
CA THR A 321 11.52 21.91 -13.72
C THR A 321 12.80 21.20 -14.13
N GLY A 322 12.69 20.02 -14.76
CA GLY A 322 13.85 19.28 -15.27
C GLY A 322 14.30 19.75 -16.65
N THR A 323 15.49 19.32 -17.06
CA THR A 323 16.04 19.63 -18.40
C THR A 323 15.49 18.73 -19.50
N GLY A 324 14.81 17.63 -19.15
CA GLY A 324 14.19 16.73 -20.13
C GLY A 324 12.95 17.38 -20.72
N ALA A 325 12.82 17.38 -22.05
CA ALA A 325 11.63 17.93 -22.71
C ALA A 325 10.40 17.05 -22.45
N LEU A 326 9.27 17.66 -22.12
CA LEU A 326 7.98 16.98 -22.16
C LEU A 326 7.56 16.82 -23.63
N THR A 327 7.16 15.61 -24.01
CA THR A 327 6.79 15.30 -25.39
C THR A 327 5.44 15.92 -25.77
N GLU A 328 4.52 16.03 -24.80
CA GLU A 328 3.23 16.70 -24.97
C GLU A 328 2.80 17.29 -23.62
N MET A 329 2.27 18.52 -23.64
CA MET A 329 1.66 19.16 -22.47
C MET A 329 0.33 19.80 -22.87
N ASN A 330 -0.76 19.06 -22.67
CA ASN A 330 -2.12 19.57 -22.86
C ASN A 330 -2.89 19.43 -21.55
N SER A 331 -3.12 20.54 -20.85
CA SER A 331 -3.97 20.59 -19.67
C SER A 331 -4.92 21.77 -19.74
N SER A 332 -6.18 21.56 -19.36
CA SER A 332 -7.16 22.64 -19.26
C SER A 332 -7.39 23.05 -17.81
N ARG A 333 -7.70 24.33 -17.64
CA ARG A 333 -8.26 24.89 -16.41
C ARG A 333 -9.71 25.22 -16.69
N THR A 334 -10.60 24.79 -15.81
CA THR A 334 -12.05 25.03 -15.89
C THR A 334 -12.56 25.70 -14.63
#